data_AF-A0A2P5N3Y3-F1
#
_entry.id   AF-A0A2P5N3Y3-F1
#
_cell.length_a   1.000
_cell.length_b   1.000
_cell.length_c   1.000
_cell.angle_alpha   90.00
_cell.angle_beta   90.00
_cell.angle_gamma   90.00
#
_symmetry.space_group_name_H-M   'P 1'
#
loop_
_entity.id
_entity.type
_entity.pdbx_description
1 polymer ?
#
loop_
_entity_poly.entity_id
_entity_poly.type
_entity_poly.pdbx_seq_one_letter_code
_entity_poly.pdbx_strand_id
1 'polypeptide(L)'
;MKNLKLATAGVFAFTALTGLLAPVTASAALVSGNATITIDNPAFIASNFYSNYVEKFWDASNNNLGITGATSGGTTLSLVGNTAMLFPVNTNLVTTTCPACGPYGRTLQATDMDATNTSVGQIGLSGAWRINGPGGVLTPYDFRLVKTAGTWNISTYDTAFGYQNFLKLANVSESLNGNGELLLSGDLKWTGLWASLAGANTNAVVGTFNLAPAAVPVPAAVWMFGSGLIGLLGVSRRKAVVAA
;
A
#
# COMPACT_ATOMS: atom_id res chain seq x y z
N MET A 1 -64.25 48.45 -24.93
CA MET A 1 -63.18 48.36 -23.92
C MET A 1 -63.02 46.90 -23.52
N LYS A 2 -62.01 46.21 -24.06
CA LYS A 2 -61.67 44.82 -23.75
C LYS A 2 -60.29 44.83 -23.07
N ASN A 3 -60.23 44.43 -21.81
CA ASN A 3 -58.99 44.41 -21.03
C ASN A 3 -58.17 43.18 -21.41
N LEU A 4 -56.97 43.41 -21.96
CA LEU A 4 -55.93 42.38 -22.13
C LEU A 4 -55.37 42.02 -20.74
N LYS A 5 -55.39 40.74 -20.39
CA LYS A 5 -54.60 40.20 -19.27
C LYS A 5 -53.18 39.94 -19.78
N LEU A 6 -52.22 40.71 -19.25
CA LEU A 6 -50.80 40.49 -19.42
C LEU A 6 -50.39 39.34 -18.47
N ALA A 7 -50.07 38.17 -19.03
CA ALA A 7 -49.48 37.08 -18.27
C ALA A 7 -47.97 37.36 -18.13
N THR A 8 -47.57 37.77 -16.92
CA THR A 8 -46.19 38.00 -16.53
C THR A 8 -45.36 36.72 -16.68
N ALA A 9 -44.25 36.85 -17.40
CA ALA A 9 -43.25 35.82 -17.61
C ALA A 9 -42.73 35.26 -16.29
N GLY A 10 -42.75 33.93 -16.18
CA GLY A 10 -42.12 33.20 -15.08
C GLY A 10 -40.61 33.42 -15.09
N VAL A 11 -40.15 34.21 -14.14
CA VAL A 11 -38.73 34.32 -13.78
C VAL A 11 -38.27 32.96 -13.26
N PHE A 12 -37.38 32.31 -14.01
CA PHE A 12 -36.66 31.11 -13.58
C PHE A 12 -35.78 31.47 -12.37
N ALA A 13 -36.25 31.12 -11.17
CA ALA A 13 -35.43 31.16 -9.96
C ALA A 13 -34.42 30.00 -9.98
N PHE A 14 -33.25 30.24 -10.56
CA PHE A 14 -32.04 29.44 -10.31
C PHE A 14 -31.40 29.87 -8.98
N THR A 15 -32.07 29.58 -7.86
CA THR A 15 -31.52 29.85 -6.53
C THR A 15 -32.00 28.77 -5.57
N ALA A 16 -31.27 27.65 -5.52
CA ALA A 16 -31.05 26.80 -4.34
C ALA A 16 -30.52 25.42 -4.78
N LEU A 17 -29.29 25.37 -5.30
CA LEU A 17 -28.48 24.15 -5.22
C LEU A 17 -27.14 24.49 -4.56
N THR A 18 -27.22 25.26 -3.48
CA THR A 18 -26.16 25.43 -2.51
C THR A 18 -26.39 24.39 -1.42
N GLY A 19 -25.54 23.36 -1.37
CA GLY A 19 -25.35 22.61 -0.12
C GLY A 19 -25.70 21.12 -0.10
N LEU A 20 -25.69 20.39 -1.22
CA LEU A 20 -25.40 18.95 -1.12
C LEU A 20 -23.88 18.75 -1.02
N LEU A 21 -23.28 19.38 -0.02
CA LEU A 21 -22.00 18.91 0.49
C LEU A 21 -22.33 17.61 1.21
N ALA A 22 -22.15 16.49 0.52
CA ALA A 22 -21.90 15.25 1.23
C ALA A 22 -20.86 15.55 2.32
N PRO A 23 -20.99 15.00 3.54
CA PRO A 23 -19.96 15.19 4.53
C PRO A 23 -18.65 14.72 3.89
N VAL A 24 -17.78 15.66 3.56
CA VAL A 24 -16.36 15.40 3.47
C VAL A 24 -15.93 15.22 4.91
N THR A 25 -16.31 14.09 5.51
CA THR A 25 -15.44 13.52 6.52
C THR A 25 -14.13 13.38 5.78
N ALA A 26 -13.17 14.26 6.09
CA ALA A 26 -11.80 14.08 5.66
C ALA A 26 -11.48 12.63 5.98
N SER A 27 -11.43 11.79 4.95
CA SER A 27 -10.85 10.47 5.13
C SER A 27 -9.47 10.79 5.66
N ALA A 28 -9.14 10.31 6.86
CA ALA A 28 -7.74 10.29 7.27
C ALA A 28 -6.96 9.75 6.06
N ALA A 29 -5.85 10.38 5.70
CA ALA A 29 -5.07 9.96 4.56
C ALA A 29 -4.64 8.50 4.80
N LEU A 30 -5.34 7.57 4.14
CA LEU A 30 -5.25 6.15 4.46
C LEU A 30 -4.03 5.56 3.78
N VAL A 31 -3.33 4.69 4.49
CA VAL A 31 -2.43 3.72 3.88
C VAL A 31 -3.20 2.42 3.69
N SER A 32 -3.34 1.98 2.44
CA SER A 32 -4.14 0.81 2.08
C SER A 32 -3.52 0.04 0.90
N GLY A 33 -4.12 -1.09 0.55
CA GLY A 33 -3.76 -1.85 -0.65
C GLY A 33 -2.59 -2.80 -0.46
N ASN A 34 -1.74 -2.89 -1.48
CA ASN A 34 -0.61 -3.83 -1.51
C ASN A 34 0.67 -3.07 -1.82
N ALA A 35 1.74 -3.40 -1.08
CA ALA A 35 3.09 -3.12 -1.51
C ALA A 35 3.55 -4.24 -2.45
N THR A 36 4.05 -3.88 -3.62
CA THR A 36 4.79 -4.78 -4.50
C THR A 36 6.27 -4.61 -4.23
N ILE A 37 6.91 -5.68 -3.79
CA ILE A 37 8.37 -5.74 -3.68
C ILE A 37 8.90 -6.64 -4.79
N THR A 38 9.76 -6.08 -5.63
CA THR A 38 10.43 -6.81 -6.70
C THR A 38 11.89 -7.00 -6.33
N ILE A 39 12.35 -8.24 -6.27
CA ILE A 39 13.77 -8.57 -6.02
C ILE A 39 14.42 -9.03 -7.32
N ASP A 40 15.58 -8.46 -7.62
CA ASP A 40 16.51 -8.93 -8.64
C ASP A 40 17.55 -9.82 -7.93
N ASN A 41 17.35 -11.14 -7.97
CA ASN A 41 18.24 -12.06 -7.27
C ASN A 41 19.69 -12.02 -7.81
N PRO A 42 19.95 -11.91 -9.13
CA PRO A 42 21.29 -11.63 -9.62
C PRO A 42 21.96 -10.40 -8.98
N ALA A 43 21.26 -9.27 -8.88
CA ALA A 43 21.78 -8.08 -8.22
C ALA A 43 21.92 -8.26 -6.71
N PHE A 44 20.96 -8.94 -6.08
CA PHE A 44 20.98 -9.27 -4.65
C PHE A 44 22.21 -10.12 -4.31
N ILE A 45 22.49 -11.17 -5.09
CA ILE A 45 23.68 -12.03 -4.96
C ILE A 45 24.96 -11.20 -5.14
N ALA A 46 25.07 -10.44 -6.24
CA ALA A 46 26.25 -9.65 -6.55
C ALA A 46 26.53 -8.54 -5.52
N SER A 47 25.50 -8.10 -4.80
CA SER A 47 25.62 -7.04 -3.80
C SER A 47 26.15 -7.51 -2.45
N ASN A 48 26.36 -8.82 -2.20
CA ASN A 48 26.77 -9.30 -0.89
C ASN A 48 27.86 -10.39 -0.94
N PHE A 49 28.75 -10.38 0.06
CA PHE A 49 29.96 -11.21 0.06
C PHE A 49 29.66 -12.71 0.05
N TYR A 50 28.61 -13.15 0.75
CA TYR A 50 28.28 -14.57 0.85
C TYR A 50 27.37 -15.06 -0.27
N SER A 51 27.11 -14.28 -1.32
CA SER A 51 26.20 -14.70 -2.41
C SER A 51 24.81 -15.12 -1.91
N ASN A 52 24.33 -14.50 -0.83
CA ASN A 52 22.97 -14.72 -0.34
C ASN A 52 21.95 -14.30 -1.40
N TYR A 53 20.80 -14.97 -1.43
CA TYR A 53 19.69 -14.68 -2.34
C TYR A 53 18.35 -14.91 -1.65
N VAL A 54 17.29 -14.27 -2.14
CA VAL A 54 15.94 -14.52 -1.64
C VAL A 54 15.43 -15.80 -2.30
N GLU A 55 15.32 -16.87 -1.51
CA GLU A 55 14.95 -18.21 -1.98
C GLU A 55 13.43 -18.36 -2.07
N LYS A 56 12.73 -17.95 -1.01
CA LYS A 56 11.30 -18.19 -0.86
C LYS A 56 10.54 -17.00 -0.28
N PHE A 57 9.27 -16.92 -0.67
CA PHE A 57 8.30 -15.96 -0.17
C PHE A 57 7.04 -16.68 0.34
N TRP A 58 6.53 -16.22 1.48
CA TRP A 58 5.25 -16.61 2.02
C TRP A 58 4.37 -15.37 2.14
N ASP A 59 3.12 -15.49 1.70
CA ASP A 59 2.17 -14.38 1.69
C ASP A 59 1.46 -14.21 3.05
N ALA A 60 0.45 -13.34 3.08
CA ALA A 60 -0.33 -13.01 4.27
C ALA A 60 -1.00 -14.23 4.94
N SER A 61 -1.30 -15.29 4.19
CA SER A 61 -1.90 -16.52 4.74
C SER A 61 -0.97 -17.26 5.70
N ASN A 62 0.31 -16.91 5.70
CA ASN A 62 1.36 -17.55 6.49
C ASN A 62 1.98 -16.61 7.53
N ASN A 63 1.32 -15.51 7.89
CA ASN A 63 1.81 -14.60 8.95
C ASN A 63 1.98 -15.31 10.31
N ASN A 64 1.20 -16.38 10.54
CA ASN A 64 1.29 -17.19 11.76
C ASN A 64 2.21 -18.43 11.60
N LEU A 65 2.96 -18.53 10.50
CA LEU A 65 3.90 -19.64 10.30
C LEU A 65 5.30 -19.22 10.74
N GLY A 66 5.94 -20.03 11.58
CA GLY A 66 7.36 -19.87 11.87
C GLY A 66 8.21 -20.18 10.62
N ILE A 67 8.92 -19.18 10.12
CA ILE A 67 9.81 -19.35 8.97
C ILE A 67 11.22 -19.69 9.47
N THR A 68 11.72 -20.83 9.05
CA THR A 68 13.04 -21.40 9.41
C THR A 68 13.66 -22.08 8.19
N GLY A 69 14.89 -22.58 8.33
CA GLY A 69 15.52 -23.42 7.30
C GLY A 69 14.76 -24.71 6.99
N ALA A 70 14.01 -25.26 7.96
CA ALA A 70 13.22 -26.49 7.79
C ALA A 70 11.79 -26.23 7.29
N THR A 71 11.33 -24.98 7.28
CA THR A 71 9.96 -24.64 6.89
C THR A 71 9.73 -24.95 5.40
N SER A 72 8.70 -25.74 5.13
CA SER A 72 8.26 -26.11 3.77
C SER A 72 7.16 -25.17 3.26
N GLY A 73 6.75 -25.35 2.00
CA GLY A 73 5.82 -24.44 1.31
C GLY A 73 6.51 -23.16 0.83
N GLY A 74 5.70 -22.10 0.65
CA GLY A 74 6.13 -20.82 0.08
C GLY A 74 6.38 -20.89 -1.42
N THR A 75 6.34 -19.73 -2.06
CA THR A 75 6.68 -19.55 -3.47
C THR A 75 8.19 -19.45 -3.62
N THR A 76 8.79 -20.32 -4.44
CA THR A 76 10.21 -20.24 -4.79
C THR A 76 10.45 -19.09 -5.76
N LEU A 77 11.44 -18.25 -5.49
CA LEU A 77 11.81 -17.13 -6.36
C LEU A 77 12.83 -17.57 -7.42
N SER A 78 12.79 -16.89 -8.57
CA SER A 78 13.77 -17.11 -9.63
C SER A 78 15.15 -16.60 -9.20
N LEU A 79 16.20 -17.36 -9.48
CA LEU A 79 17.59 -16.92 -9.32
C LEU A 79 18.09 -16.10 -10.51
N VAL A 80 17.27 -15.98 -11.56
CA VAL A 80 17.56 -15.18 -12.76
C VAL A 80 16.49 -14.12 -12.95
N GLY A 81 16.91 -12.88 -13.19
CA GLY A 81 16.02 -11.74 -13.35
C GLY A 81 15.25 -11.36 -12.09
N ASN A 82 14.08 -10.77 -12.29
CA ASN A 82 13.33 -10.07 -11.27
C ASN A 82 12.06 -10.85 -10.89
N THR A 83 11.78 -10.96 -9.60
CA THR A 83 10.54 -11.57 -9.09
C THR A 83 9.74 -10.55 -8.28
N ALA A 84 8.53 -10.24 -8.73
CA ALA A 84 7.59 -9.37 -8.02
C ALA A 84 6.73 -10.17 -7.04
N MET A 85 6.56 -9.63 -5.82
CA MET A 85 5.80 -10.25 -4.74
C MET A 85 4.88 -9.22 -4.12
N LEU A 86 3.67 -9.66 -3.73
CA LEU A 86 2.65 -8.80 -3.13
C LEU A 86 2.66 -8.93 -1.61
N PHE A 87 2.76 -7.79 -0.94
CA PHE A 87 2.74 -7.63 0.50
C PHE A 87 1.53 -6.78 0.87
N PRO A 88 0.41 -7.39 1.26
CA PRO A 88 -0.76 -6.65 1.69
C PRO A 88 -0.43 -5.72 2.86
N VAL A 89 -0.97 -4.51 2.82
CA VAL A 89 -0.93 -3.58 3.95
C VAL A 89 -1.81 -4.14 5.05
N ASN A 90 -1.25 -4.25 6.25
CA ASN A 90 -1.94 -4.73 7.42
C ASN A 90 -3.02 -3.73 7.85
N THR A 91 -4.19 -4.23 8.25
CA THR A 91 -5.33 -3.37 8.67
C THR A 91 -5.43 -3.21 10.18
N ASN A 92 -4.63 -3.94 10.96
CA ASN A 92 -4.59 -3.79 12.41
C ASN A 92 -3.86 -2.50 12.81
N LEU A 93 -4.45 -1.76 13.76
CA LEU A 93 -3.87 -0.53 14.32
C LEU A 93 -2.91 -0.81 15.49
N VAL A 94 -2.84 -2.05 15.95
CA VAL A 94 -1.99 -2.48 17.07
C VAL A 94 -1.20 -3.70 16.65
N THR A 95 0.10 -3.72 16.93
CA THR A 95 0.97 -4.86 16.60
C THR A 95 0.54 -6.06 17.44
N THR A 96 0.25 -7.17 16.77
CA THR A 96 -0.13 -8.41 17.46
C THR A 96 1.06 -9.36 17.49
N THR A 97 1.23 -10.07 18.60
CA THR A 97 2.35 -10.99 18.80
C THR A 97 1.87 -12.43 18.66
N CYS A 98 2.67 -13.27 18.01
CA CYS A 98 2.54 -14.72 18.01
C CYS A 98 3.85 -15.35 18.50
N PRO A 99 4.00 -15.58 19.82
CA PRO A 99 5.20 -16.19 20.38
C PRO A 99 5.44 -17.63 19.89
N ALA A 100 4.37 -18.36 19.54
CA ALA A 100 4.46 -19.74 19.05
C ALA A 100 4.84 -19.85 17.56
N CYS A 101 4.90 -18.73 16.84
CA CYS A 101 5.13 -18.69 15.39
C CYS A 101 6.62 -18.74 15.04
N GLY A 102 7.33 -19.79 15.47
CA GLY A 102 8.75 -20.00 15.19
C GLY A 102 9.68 -19.74 16.38
N PRO A 103 10.99 -20.01 16.24
CA PRO A 103 11.93 -20.05 17.36
C PRO A 103 12.09 -18.74 18.13
N TYR A 104 11.91 -17.61 17.45
CA TYR A 104 12.06 -16.27 18.03
C TYR A 104 10.74 -15.50 18.08
N GLY A 105 9.60 -16.19 17.97
CA GLY A 105 8.28 -15.58 17.85
C GLY A 105 8.15 -14.69 16.60
N ARG A 106 6.91 -14.35 16.27
CA ARG A 106 6.59 -13.40 15.21
C ARG A 106 5.59 -12.37 15.66
N THR A 107 5.42 -11.33 14.86
CA THR A 107 4.55 -10.19 15.10
C THR A 107 3.89 -9.75 13.81
N LEU A 108 2.58 -9.50 13.84
CA LEU A 108 1.91 -8.80 12.75
C LEU A 108 1.94 -7.31 13.05
N GLN A 109 2.81 -6.60 12.34
CA GLN A 109 3.04 -5.16 12.53
C GLN A 109 1.77 -4.35 12.26
N ALA A 110 1.51 -3.34 13.10
CA ALA A 110 0.41 -2.40 12.87
C ALA A 110 0.64 -1.51 11.65
N THR A 111 -0.45 -1.01 11.08
CA THR A 111 -0.45 0.18 10.22
C THR A 111 -1.16 1.29 10.98
N ASP A 112 -0.40 2.28 11.44
CA ASP A 112 -0.89 3.46 12.17
C ASP A 112 -0.42 4.78 11.54
N MET A 113 0.30 4.70 10.42
CA MET A 113 0.79 5.86 9.71
C MET A 113 -0.34 6.69 9.11
N ASP A 114 -0.26 8.00 9.36
CA ASP A 114 -1.02 9.01 8.64
C ASP A 114 -0.27 9.38 7.35
N ALA A 115 -0.89 9.18 6.19
CA ALA A 115 -0.25 9.50 4.92
C ALA A 115 0.02 11.01 4.72
N THR A 116 -0.65 11.91 5.46
CA THR A 116 -0.31 13.34 5.46
C THR A 116 0.93 13.69 6.28
N ASN A 117 1.35 12.80 7.18
CA ASN A 117 2.54 12.98 8.01
C ASN A 117 3.32 11.66 8.12
N THR A 118 4.07 11.35 7.07
CA THR A 118 4.88 10.13 6.98
C THR A 118 6.08 10.08 7.93
N SER A 119 6.33 11.14 8.72
CA SER A 119 7.41 11.17 9.71
C SER A 119 7.08 10.43 11.01
N VAL A 120 5.81 10.04 11.19
CA VAL A 120 5.31 9.35 12.39
C VAL A 120 4.54 8.10 11.96
N GLY A 121 4.61 7.06 12.80
CA GLY A 121 3.93 5.79 12.58
C GLY A 121 4.67 4.87 11.63
N GLN A 122 3.97 3.80 11.24
CA GLN A 122 4.48 2.72 10.41
C GLN A 122 3.37 2.13 9.54
N ILE A 123 3.79 1.40 8.52
CA ILE A 123 2.92 0.62 7.64
C ILE A 123 3.29 -0.84 7.80
N GLY A 124 2.43 -1.63 8.44
CA GLY A 124 2.65 -3.06 8.56
C GLY A 124 2.43 -3.75 7.22
N LEU A 125 3.34 -4.66 6.85
CA LEU A 125 3.24 -5.46 5.65
C LEU A 125 3.15 -6.94 6.01
N SER A 126 2.19 -7.62 5.40
CA SER A 126 2.02 -9.06 5.52
C SER A 126 2.97 -9.82 4.60
N GLY A 127 3.52 -10.92 5.10
CA GLY A 127 4.41 -11.81 4.37
C GLY A 127 5.77 -12.00 5.03
N ALA A 128 6.56 -12.92 4.48
CA ALA A 128 7.87 -13.26 4.98
C ALA A 128 8.78 -13.77 3.87
N TRP A 129 10.09 -13.64 4.08
CA TRP A 129 11.10 -14.20 3.20
C TRP A 129 11.96 -15.23 3.90
N ARG A 130 12.51 -16.11 3.07
CA ARG A 130 13.71 -16.87 3.40
C ARG A 130 14.80 -16.48 2.44
N ILE A 131 15.90 -16.02 3.00
CA ILE A 131 17.17 -15.79 2.33
C ILE A 131 18.05 -17.02 2.56
N ASN A 132 18.72 -17.47 1.53
CA ASN A 132 19.60 -18.63 1.58
C ASN A 132 20.97 -18.27 0.99
N GLY A 133 21.99 -18.97 1.44
CA GLY A 133 23.37 -18.79 1.02
C GLY A 133 24.29 -19.87 1.64
N PRO A 134 25.58 -19.88 1.28
CA PRO A 134 26.55 -20.83 1.82
C PRO A 134 26.70 -20.76 3.34
N GLY A 135 26.45 -19.61 3.94
CA GLY A 135 26.46 -19.40 5.40
C GLY A 135 25.21 -19.88 6.13
N GLY A 136 24.22 -20.39 5.40
CA GLY A 136 22.95 -20.87 5.94
C GLY A 136 21.77 -19.99 5.57
N VAL A 137 20.72 -20.06 6.40
CA VAL A 137 19.44 -19.44 6.14
C VAL A 137 19.22 -18.24 7.04
N LEU A 138 18.76 -17.14 6.46
CA LEU A 138 18.26 -15.97 7.16
C LEU A 138 16.77 -15.80 6.86
N THR A 139 15.97 -15.40 7.84
CA THR A 139 14.51 -15.34 7.70
C THR A 139 13.99 -13.97 8.09
N PRO A 140 14.09 -12.96 7.21
CA PRO A 140 13.46 -11.69 7.48
C PRO A 140 11.93 -11.83 7.34
N TYR A 141 11.22 -11.42 8.38
CA TYR A 141 9.77 -11.45 8.46
C TYR A 141 9.24 -10.25 9.24
N ASP A 142 7.92 -10.15 9.32
CA ASP A 142 7.21 -9.13 10.10
C ASP A 142 7.57 -7.73 9.62
N PHE A 143 7.47 -7.57 8.30
CA PHE A 143 7.86 -6.36 7.62
C PHE A 143 7.00 -5.18 8.05
N ARG A 144 7.65 -4.04 8.24
CA ARG A 144 7.00 -2.74 8.28
C ARG A 144 7.77 -1.74 7.45
N LEU A 145 7.07 -0.77 6.87
CA LEU A 145 7.69 0.46 6.42
C LEU A 145 7.67 1.49 7.53
N VAL A 146 8.79 2.15 7.72
CA VAL A 146 8.94 3.27 8.65
C VAL A 146 9.88 4.30 8.05
N LYS A 147 9.56 5.59 8.25
CA LYS A 147 10.44 6.69 7.85
C LYS A 147 11.24 7.15 9.07
N THR A 148 12.56 7.00 9.02
CA THR A 148 13.45 7.39 10.11
C THR A 148 14.47 8.36 9.55
N ALA A 149 14.58 9.55 10.16
CA ALA A 149 15.46 10.62 9.71
C ALA A 149 15.33 10.91 8.18
N GLY A 150 14.09 10.94 7.69
CA GLY A 150 13.78 11.21 6.28
C GLY A 150 13.99 10.02 5.31
N THR A 151 14.50 8.89 5.79
CA THR A 151 14.73 7.70 4.95
C THR A 151 13.66 6.63 5.22
N TRP A 152 13.06 6.11 4.15
CA TRP A 152 12.16 4.96 4.23
C TRP A 152 12.93 3.66 4.38
N ASN A 153 12.56 2.88 5.39
CA ASN A 153 13.15 1.58 5.66
C ASN A 153 12.06 0.52 5.68
N ILE A 154 12.35 -0.62 5.07
CA ILE A 154 11.70 -1.89 5.37
C ILE A 154 12.44 -2.45 6.58
N SER A 155 11.73 -2.51 7.70
CA SER A 155 12.23 -3.04 8.97
C SER A 155 11.56 -4.36 9.29
N THR A 156 12.31 -5.27 9.88
CA THR A 156 11.84 -6.55 10.42
C THR A 156 11.76 -6.46 11.94
N TYR A 157 11.05 -7.41 12.54
CA TYR A 157 11.03 -7.59 13.99
C TYR A 157 11.09 -9.07 14.34
N ASP A 158 11.86 -9.39 15.37
CA ASP A 158 11.79 -10.66 16.09
C ASP A 158 12.07 -10.42 17.59
N THR A 159 11.77 -11.39 18.44
CA THR A 159 11.94 -11.21 19.89
C THR A 159 13.39 -11.23 20.37
N ALA A 160 14.34 -11.68 19.55
CA ALA A 160 15.76 -11.75 19.90
C ALA A 160 16.50 -10.44 19.58
N PHE A 161 16.21 -9.82 18.43
CA PHE A 161 16.91 -8.63 17.93
C PHE A 161 16.04 -7.36 17.94
N GLY A 162 14.74 -7.48 18.20
CA GLY A 162 13.80 -6.37 18.13
C GLY A 162 13.71 -5.80 16.72
N TYR A 163 13.49 -4.49 16.61
CA TYR A 163 13.37 -3.82 15.31
C TYR A 163 14.72 -3.60 14.64
N GLN A 164 14.85 -4.13 13.43
CA GLN A 164 16.06 -3.98 12.62
C GLN A 164 15.71 -3.52 11.21
N ASN A 165 16.48 -2.59 10.65
CA ASN A 165 16.30 -2.15 9.26
C ASN A 165 16.96 -3.16 8.33
N PHE A 166 16.19 -3.68 7.37
CA PHE A 166 16.64 -4.70 6.43
C PHE A 166 17.00 -4.10 5.08
N LEU A 167 16.03 -3.41 4.46
CA LEU A 167 16.23 -2.67 3.21
C LEU A 167 15.82 -1.22 3.42
N LYS A 168 16.41 -0.30 2.66
CA LYS A 168 15.97 1.08 2.55
C LYS A 168 15.54 1.40 1.13
N LEU A 169 14.65 2.37 1.00
CA LEU A 169 14.33 2.92 -0.30
C LEU A 169 15.34 4.04 -0.64
N ALA A 170 15.78 4.07 -1.89
CA ALA A 170 16.52 5.14 -2.53
C ALA A 170 15.75 5.63 -3.76
N ASN A 171 16.11 6.80 -4.29
CA ASN A 171 15.42 7.40 -5.45
C ASN A 171 13.90 7.45 -5.24
N VAL A 172 13.49 7.89 -4.05
CA VAL A 172 12.11 7.79 -3.58
C VAL A 172 11.20 8.76 -4.33
N SER A 173 10.06 8.25 -4.79
CA SER A 173 8.90 9.05 -5.16
C SER A 173 7.84 8.88 -4.08
N GLU A 174 7.49 9.96 -3.39
CA GLU A 174 6.48 10.00 -2.33
C GLU A 174 5.47 11.09 -2.68
N SER A 175 4.19 10.73 -2.74
CA SER A 175 3.10 11.66 -3.04
C SER A 175 1.77 11.16 -2.49
N LEU A 176 0.74 12.00 -2.56
CA LEU A 176 -0.63 11.61 -2.27
C LEU A 176 -1.43 11.56 -3.58
N ASN A 177 -2.30 10.55 -3.71
CA ASN A 177 -3.25 10.52 -4.83
C ASN A 177 -4.40 11.52 -4.60
N GLY A 178 -5.33 11.61 -5.57
CA GLY A 178 -6.49 12.51 -5.48
C GLY A 178 -7.45 12.22 -4.31
N ASN A 179 -7.33 11.04 -3.67
CA ASN A 179 -8.11 10.63 -2.50
C ASN A 179 -7.32 10.84 -1.18
N GLY A 180 -6.11 11.40 -1.24
CA GLY A 180 -5.24 11.57 -0.07
C GLY A 180 -4.54 10.29 0.38
N GLU A 181 -4.47 9.23 -0.44
CA GLU A 181 -3.77 8.00 -0.07
C GLU A 181 -2.30 8.06 -0.48
N LEU A 182 -1.42 7.43 0.32
CA LEU A 182 0.01 7.40 0.07
C LEU A 182 0.36 6.61 -1.20
N LEU A 183 1.07 7.27 -2.10
CA LEU A 183 1.80 6.65 -3.21
C LEU A 183 3.29 6.69 -2.85
N LEU A 184 3.94 5.52 -2.84
CA LEU A 184 5.35 5.42 -2.51
C LEU A 184 6.06 4.44 -3.43
N SER A 185 7.15 4.86 -4.03
CA SER A 185 8.02 3.96 -4.80
C SER A 185 9.50 4.32 -4.62
N GLY A 186 10.36 3.37 -4.96
CA GLY A 186 11.80 3.60 -4.94
C GLY A 186 12.60 2.32 -5.21
N ASP A 187 13.92 2.51 -5.29
CA ASP A 187 14.88 1.42 -5.41
C ASP A 187 15.20 0.83 -4.04
N LEU A 188 15.36 -0.49 -3.97
CA LEU A 188 15.72 -1.17 -2.73
C LEU A 188 17.24 -1.32 -2.61
N LYS A 189 17.78 -0.96 -1.45
CA LYS A 189 19.19 -1.14 -1.09
C LYS A 189 19.32 -1.77 0.29
N TRP A 190 20.39 -2.52 0.50
CA TRP A 190 20.74 -3.03 1.83
C TRP A 190 20.94 -1.91 2.86
N THR A 191 20.59 -2.20 4.11
CA THR A 191 20.88 -1.31 5.24
C THR A 191 20.94 -2.07 6.56
N GLY A 192 21.31 -1.35 7.63
CA GLY A 192 21.23 -1.83 9.01
C GLY A 192 22.04 -3.10 9.30
N LEU A 193 21.58 -3.84 10.32
CA LEU A 193 22.20 -5.08 10.77
C LEU A 193 22.28 -6.13 9.65
N TRP A 194 21.24 -6.22 8.82
CA TRP A 194 21.17 -7.20 7.75
C TRP A 194 22.25 -7.03 6.69
N ALA A 195 22.60 -5.78 6.36
CA ALA A 195 23.73 -5.50 5.49
C ALA A 195 25.05 -6.01 6.10
N SER A 196 25.26 -5.83 7.41
CA SER A 196 26.44 -6.33 8.11
C SER A 196 26.48 -7.87 8.15
N LEU A 197 25.36 -8.52 8.42
CA LEU A 197 25.25 -9.99 8.43
C LEU A 197 25.55 -10.61 7.07
N ALA A 198 25.08 -9.99 5.99
CA ALA A 198 25.30 -10.47 4.63
C ALA A 198 26.65 -10.02 4.03
N GLY A 199 27.39 -9.12 4.69
CA GLY A 199 28.57 -8.46 4.10
C GLY A 199 28.19 -7.68 2.83
N ALA A 200 27.08 -6.95 2.87
CA ALA A 200 26.46 -6.34 1.71
C ALA A 200 26.94 -4.92 1.41
N ASN A 201 27.03 -4.61 0.12
CA ASN A 201 27.23 -3.28 -0.42
C ASN A 201 25.93 -2.48 -0.32
N THR A 202 25.87 -1.53 0.62
CA THR A 202 24.68 -0.68 0.87
C THR A 202 24.38 0.35 -0.23
N ASN A 203 25.23 0.44 -1.26
CA ASN A 203 25.02 1.33 -2.39
C ASN A 203 24.41 0.62 -3.61
N ALA A 204 24.48 -0.72 -3.66
CA ALA A 204 23.92 -1.52 -4.74
C ALA A 204 22.39 -1.57 -4.65
N VAL A 205 21.73 -1.46 -5.80
CA VAL A 205 20.28 -1.66 -5.94
C VAL A 205 20.02 -3.15 -6.10
N VAL A 206 19.08 -3.69 -5.32
CA VAL A 206 18.76 -5.12 -5.30
C VAL A 206 17.32 -5.43 -5.71
N GLY A 207 16.57 -4.39 -6.08
CA GLY A 207 15.16 -4.51 -6.38
C GLY A 207 14.44 -3.17 -6.37
N THR A 208 13.13 -3.22 -6.43
CA THR A 208 12.25 -2.04 -6.39
C THR A 208 11.08 -2.26 -5.44
N PHE A 209 10.57 -1.14 -4.94
CA PHE A 209 9.40 -1.07 -4.08
C PHE A 209 8.35 -0.21 -4.73
N ASN A 210 7.09 -0.63 -4.66
CA ASN A 210 5.95 0.18 -5.06
C ASN A 210 4.74 -0.10 -4.16
N LEU A 211 4.29 0.90 -3.41
CA LEU A 211 3.04 0.89 -2.67
C LEU A 211 2.00 1.66 -3.48
N ALA A 212 0.95 0.93 -3.86
CA ALA A 212 -0.20 1.50 -4.53
C ALA A 212 -1.48 1.14 -3.73
N PRO A 213 -2.36 2.12 -3.47
CA PRO A 213 -3.65 1.89 -2.85
C PRO A 213 -4.49 0.87 -3.62
N ALA A 214 -5.38 0.17 -2.91
CA ALA A 214 -6.31 -0.72 -3.57
C ALA A 214 -7.26 0.11 -4.47
N ALA A 215 -7.41 -0.29 -5.73
CA ALA A 215 -8.41 0.30 -6.59
C ALA A 215 -9.80 0.03 -5.98
N VAL A 216 -10.44 1.07 -5.42
CA VAL A 216 -11.82 0.97 -4.95
C VAL A 216 -12.73 1.02 -6.18
N PRO A 217 -13.52 -0.03 -6.47
CA PRO A 217 -14.49 0.05 -7.55
C PRO A 217 -15.47 1.18 -7.26
N VAL A 218 -15.58 2.16 -8.15
CA VAL A 218 -16.57 3.22 -8.03
C VAL A 218 -17.95 2.55 -8.02
N PRO A 219 -18.79 2.73 -6.98
CA PRO A 219 -20.06 2.03 -6.88
C PRO A 219 -20.92 2.29 -8.12
N ALA A 220 -21.59 1.24 -8.62
CA ALA A 220 -22.56 1.34 -9.71
C ALA A 220 -23.63 2.43 -9.44
N ALA A 221 -23.87 2.75 -8.16
CA ALA A 221 -24.73 3.84 -7.73
C ALA A 221 -24.35 5.21 -8.31
N VAL A 222 -23.06 5.51 -8.52
CA VAL A 222 -22.63 6.78 -9.14
C VAL A 222 -23.07 6.84 -10.61
N TRP A 223 -22.96 5.72 -11.33
CA TRP A 223 -23.45 5.60 -12.71
C TRP A 223 -24.98 5.60 -12.80
N MET A 224 -25.66 4.97 -11.84
CA MET A 224 -27.13 5.00 -11.74
C MET A 224 -27.65 6.39 -11.38
N PHE A 225 -26.94 7.12 -10.53
CA PHE A 225 -27.27 8.50 -10.21
C PHE A 225 -27.06 9.43 -11.41
N GLY A 226 -25.94 9.29 -12.12
CA GLY A 226 -25.67 10.06 -13.34
C GLY A 226 -26.69 9.79 -14.44
N SER A 227 -27.01 8.51 -14.70
CA SER A 227 -28.02 8.14 -15.71
C SER A 227 -29.44 8.53 -15.30
N GLY A 228 -29.78 8.40 -14.01
CA GLY A 228 -31.06 8.83 -13.46
C GLY A 228 -31.28 10.34 -13.60
N LEU A 229 -30.25 11.15 -13.34
CA LEU A 229 -30.32 12.60 -13.47
C LEU A 229 -30.50 13.05 -14.93
N ILE A 230 -29.75 12.45 -15.86
CA ILE A 230 -29.91 12.69 -17.31
C ILE A 230 -31.31 12.29 -17.77
N GLY A 231 -31.82 11.15 -17.28
CA GLY A 231 -33.20 10.71 -17.53
C GLY A 231 -34.23 11.74 -17.07
N LEU A 232 -34.06 12.31 -15.87
CA LEU A 232 -34.96 13.32 -15.32
C LEU A 232 -34.98 14.62 -16.15
N LEU A 233 -33.80 15.06 -16.60
CA LEU A 233 -33.66 16.23 -17.48
C LEU A 233 -34.25 15.99 -18.89
N GLY A 234 -34.19 14.75 -19.38
CA GLY A 234 -34.83 14.37 -20.64
C GLY A 234 -36.36 14.40 -20.57
N VAL A 235 -36.93 13.96 -19.45
CA VAL A 235 -38.40 13.95 -19.22
C VAL A 235 -38.95 15.36 -19.05
N SER A 236 -38.23 16.27 -18.37
CA SER A 236 -38.69 17.65 -18.17
C SER A 236 -38.77 18.45 -19.47
N ARG A 237 -37.88 18.20 -20.44
CA ARG A 237 -37.92 18.84 -21.78
C ARG A 237 -39.13 18.44 -22.61
N ARG A 238 -39.61 17.19 -22.50
CA ARG A 238 -40.81 16.75 -23.24
C ARG A 238 -42.08 17.46 -22.78
N LYS A 239 -42.16 17.83 -21.49
CA LYS A 239 -43.31 18.59 -20.97
C LYS A 239 -43.36 20.03 -21.49
N ALA A 240 -42.22 20.63 -21.84
CA ALA A 240 -42.17 21.99 -22.38
C ALA A 240 -42.58 22.08 -23.86
N VAL A 241 -42.40 21.01 -24.64
CA VAL A 241 -42.74 20.98 -26.08
C VAL A 241 -44.22 20.65 -26.33
N VAL A 242 -44.89 19.93 -25.42
CA VAL A 242 -46.32 19.58 -25.55
C VAL A 242 -47.26 20.71 -25.09
N ALA A 243 -46.73 21.74 -24.42
CA ALA A 243 -47.49 22.91 -23.96
C ALA A 243 -47.41 24.14 -24.91
N ALA A 244 -46.89 23.95 -26.13
CA ALA A 244 -46.79 24.98 -27.18
C ALA A 244 -47.78 24.70 -28.32
#